data_AF-A0A5J4QHS5-F1
#
_entry.id   AF-A0A5J4QHS5-F1
#
_cell.length_a   1.000
_cell.length_b   1.000
_cell.length_c   1.000
_cell.angle_alpha   90.00
_cell.angle_beta   90.00
_cell.angle_gamma   90.00
#
_symmetry.space_group_name_H-M   'P 1'
#
loop_
_entity.id
_entity.type
_entity.pdbx_description
1 polymer ?
#
loop_
_entity_poly.entity_id
_entity_poly.type
_entity_poly.pdbx_seq_one_letter_code
_entity_poly.pdbx_strand_id
1 'polypeptide(L)' 'EYYARKVAEGKNKMSALNAVRAKLVLRMFAVIKLNKVYEKNYHFALA' A
#
# COMPACT_ATOMS: atom_id res chain seq x y z
N GLU A 1 10.24 0.33 -0.67
CA GLU A 1 10.55 0.33 0.78
C GLU A 1 9.66 -0.58 1.64
N TYR A 2 8.32 -0.49 1.61
CA TYR A 2 7.46 -1.32 2.49
C TYR A 2 7.75 -2.82 2.44
N TYR A 3 7.89 -3.41 1.25
CA TYR A 3 8.23 -4.83 1.10
C TYR A 3 9.56 -5.18 1.76
N ALA A 4 10.63 -4.46 1.43
CA ALA A 4 11.96 -4.69 1.98
C ALA A 4 11.97 -4.57 3.51
N ARG A 5 11.31 -3.54 4.06
CA ARG A 5 11.15 -3.38 5.50
C ARG A 5 10.42 -4.57 6.13
N LYS A 6 9.32 -5.02 5.54
CA LYS A 6 8.56 -6.17 6.07
C LYS A 6 9.35 -7.47 6.01
N VAL A 7 10.15 -7.68 4.96
CA VAL A 7 11.06 -8.83 4.89
C VAL A 7 12.16 -8.73 5.95
N ALA A 8 12.74 -7.54 6.17
CA ALA A 8 13.75 -7.31 7.20
C ALA A 8 13.21 -7.52 8.63
N GLU A 9 11.93 -7.22 8.88
CA GLU A 9 11.20 -7.54 10.12
C GLU A 9 10.89 -9.05 10.28
N GLY A 10 11.38 -9.91 9.38
CA GLY A 10 11.18 -11.37 9.43
C GLY A 10 9.84 -11.85 8.85
N LYS A 11 9.07 -10.99 8.17
CA LYS A 11 7.82 -11.42 7.51
C LYS A 11 8.14 -12.32 6.32
N ASN A 12 7.35 -13.38 6.14
CA ASN A 12 7.43 -14.22 4.96
C ASN A 12 7.26 -13.38 3.66
N LYS A 13 8.13 -13.62 2.67
CA LYS A 13 8.14 -12.91 1.38
C LYS A 13 6.78 -12.91 0.69
N MET A 14 6.06 -14.03 0.71
CA MET A 14 4.73 -14.13 0.10
C MET A 14 3.69 -13.32 0.86
N SER A 15 3.71 -13.33 2.19
CA SER A 15 2.82 -12.50 3.00
C SER A 15 3.10 -11.00 2.81
N ALA A 16 4.36 -10.61 2.75
CA ALA A 16 4.75 -9.22 2.49
C ALA A 16 4.28 -8.76 1.11
N LEU A 17 4.40 -9.62 0.10
CA LEU A 17 3.93 -9.35 -1.25
C LEU A 17 2.39 -9.28 -1.33
N ASN A 18 1.70 -10.17 -0.60
CA ASN A 18 0.24 -10.11 -0.47
C ASN A 18 -0.22 -8.78 0.15
N ALA A 19 0.47 -8.30 1.18
CA ALA A 19 0.16 -7.02 1.81
C ALA A 19 0.32 -5.84 0.83
N VAL A 20 1.31 -5.88 -0.08
CA VAL A 20 1.46 -4.86 -1.13
C VAL A 20 0.27 -4.90 -2.10
N ARG A 21 -0.13 -6.09 -2.57
CA ARG A 21 -1.29 -6.26 -3.46
C ARG A 21 -2.57 -5.75 -2.82
N ALA A 22 -2.84 -6.13 -1.58
CA ALA A 22 -4.02 -5.70 -0.83
C ALA A 22 -4.07 -4.17 -0.66
N LYS A 23 -2.94 -3.50 -0.42
CA LYS A 23 -2.87 -2.04 -0.33
C LYS A 23 -3.25 -1.33 -1.63
N LEU A 24 -2.87 -1.88 -2.79
CA LEU A 24 -3.25 -1.32 -4.09
C LEU A 24 -4.76 -1.46 -4.32
N VAL A 25 -5.30 -2.65 -4.06
CA VAL A 25 -6.74 -2.93 -4.21
C VAL A 25 -7.56 -2.03 -3.30
N LEU A 26 -7.19 -1.90 -2.02
CA LEU A 26 -7.84 -1.00 -1.06
C LEU A 26 -7.89 0.45 -1.58
N ARG A 27 -6.80 0.91 -2.19
CA ARG A 27 -6.71 2.26 -2.73
C ARG A 27 -7.63 2.47 -3.92
N MET A 28 -7.73 1.48 -4.81
CA MET A 28 -8.69 1.50 -5.93
C MET A 28 -10.12 1.63 -5.42
N PHE A 29 -10.50 0.79 -4.43
CA PHE A 29 -11.83 0.85 -3.83
C PHE A 29 -12.12 2.19 -3.16
N ALA A 30 -11.14 2.78 -2.46
CA ALA A 30 -11.31 4.09 -1.84
C ALA A 30 -11.59 5.20 -2.87
N VAL A 31 -10.85 5.22 -3.98
CA VAL A 31 -11.02 6.20 -5.06
C VAL A 31 -12.40 6.07 -5.72
N ILE A 32 -12.81 4.83 -6.04
CA ILE A 32 -14.12 4.53 -6.63
C ILE A 32 -15.25 4.96 -5.68
N LYS A 33 -15.15 4.58 -4.40
CA LYS A 33 -16.17 4.92 -3.39
C LYS A 33 -16.35 6.43 -3.20
N LEU A 34 -15.26 7.19 -3.33
CA LEU A 34 -15.28 8.64 -3.18
C LEU A 34 -15.62 9.38 -4.48
N ASN A 35 -15.80 8.66 -5.60
CA ASN A 35 -15.98 9.23 -6.94
C ASN A 35 -14.94 10.33 -7.26
N LYS A 36 -13.68 10.08 -6.87
CA LYS A 36 -12.57 11.00 -7.08
C LYS A 36 -11.62 10.46 -8.14
N VAL A 37 -10.89 11.35 -8.79
CA VAL A 37 -9.77 10.96 -9.66
C VAL A 37 -8.59 10.55 -8.76
N TYR A 38 -7.86 9.50 -9.17
CA TYR A 38 -6.66 9.10 -8.46
C TYR A 38 -5.58 10.18 -8.59
N GLU A 39 -5.12 10.68 -7.45
CA GLU A 39 -3.99 11.62 -7.38
C GLU A 39 -2.74 10.91 -6.88
N LYS A 40 -1.62 11.12 -7.58
CA LYS A 40 -0.30 10.57 -7.21
C LYS A 40 0.40 11.43 -6.14
N ASN A 41 -0.37 11.93 -5.17
CA ASN A 41 0.12 12.78 -4.08
C ASN A 41 0.49 11.90 -2.89
N TYR A 42 1.67 11.29 -2.95
CA TYR A 42 2.23 10.51 -1.84
C TYR A 42 2.80 11.45 -0.77
N HIS A 43 1.93 12.15 -0.04
CA HIS A 43 2.37 12.79 1.21
C HIS A 43 2.60 11.69 2.23
N PHE A 44 3.86 11.29 2.40
CA PHE A 44 4.28 10.53 3.57
C PHE A 44 4.18 11.47 4.77
N ALA A 45 2.98 11.60 5.33
CA ALA A 45 2.78 12.29 6.59
C ALA A 45 3.40 11.43 7.70
N LEU A 46 4.71 11.60 7.89
CA LEU A 46 5.45 11.29 9.10
C LEU A 46 6.40 12.47 9.33
N ALA A 47 5.85 13.52 9.92
CA ALA A 47 6.59 14.42 10.79
C ALA A 47 6.33 13.93 12.22
#